data_AF-A0A7J3XWJ3-F1
#
_entry.id   AF-A0A7J3XWJ3-F1
#
_cell.length_a   1.000
_cell.length_b   1.000
_cell.length_c   1.000
_cell.angle_alpha   90.00
_cell.angle_beta   90.00
_cell.angle_gamma   90.00
#
_symmetry.space_group_name_H-M   'P 1'
#
loop_
_entity.id
_entity.type
_entity.pdbx_description
1 polymer ?
#
loop_
_entity_poly.entity_id
_entity_poly.type
_entity_poly.pdbx_seq_one_letter_code
_entity_poly.pdbx_strand_id
1 'polypeptide(L)'
;MSSLELSDEEWSVLRRLAKFFNQFITYDENRPRYSYIDRLAAPYNPKVVEVTVQEALREARSAARLAARSAKFDVPTADDVRKFLELCNKDLRYSTIVSALALARQSGEA
;
A
#
# COMPACT_ATOMS: atom_id res chain seq x y z
N MET A 1 -21.32 12.79 9.53
CA MET A 1 -20.16 12.20 8.82
C MET A 1 -20.68 11.65 7.51
N SER A 2 -20.15 12.12 6.37
CA SER A 2 -20.49 11.55 5.06
C SER A 2 -20.05 10.09 5.02
N SER A 3 -20.95 9.18 4.67
CA SER A 3 -20.64 7.78 4.40
C SER A 3 -19.63 7.72 3.26
N LEU A 4 -18.51 7.01 3.45
CA LEU A 4 -17.56 6.75 2.38
C LEU A 4 -18.19 5.71 1.44
N GLU A 5 -18.98 6.16 0.49
CA GLU A 5 -19.49 5.32 -0.59
C GLU A 5 -18.37 5.11 -1.62
N LEU A 6 -17.60 4.05 -1.40
CA LEU A 6 -16.61 3.55 -2.35
C LEU A 6 -17.30 2.58 -3.32
N SER A 7 -17.00 2.74 -4.61
CA SER A 7 -17.32 1.74 -5.62
C SER A 7 -16.54 0.44 -5.40
N ASP A 8 -17.02 -0.66 -5.98
CA ASP A 8 -16.32 -1.95 -5.95
C ASP A 8 -14.91 -1.87 -6.55
N GLU A 9 -14.76 -1.05 -7.59
CA GLU A 9 -13.47 -0.80 -8.22
C GLU A 9 -12.49 -0.09 -7.27
N GLU A 10 -12.94 0.97 -6.60
CA GLU A 10 -12.10 1.68 -5.64
C GLU A 10 -11.74 0.77 -4.46
N TRP A 11 -12.68 -0.03 -3.95
CA TRP A 11 -12.39 -1.06 -2.95
C TRP A 11 -11.32 -2.05 -3.42
N SER A 12 -11.42 -2.48 -4.68
CA SER A 12 -10.45 -3.38 -5.30
C SER A 12 -9.05 -2.76 -5.34
N VAL A 13 -8.94 -1.47 -5.70
CA VAL A 13 -7.69 -0.71 -5.68
C VAL A 13 -7.12 -0.65 -4.26
N LEU A 14 -7.92 -0.25 -3.26
CA LEU A 14 -7.45 -0.15 -1.86
C LEU A 14 -6.93 -1.49 -1.33
N ARG A 15 -7.60 -2.60 -1.67
CA ARG A 15 -7.18 -3.96 -1.27
C ARG A 15 -5.87 -4.39 -1.94
N ARG A 16 -5.67 -4.06 -3.22
CA ARG A 16 -4.40 -4.35 -3.93
C ARG A 16 -3.24 -3.55 -3.31
N LEU A 17 -3.45 -2.27 -3.03
CA LEU A 17 -2.45 -1.44 -2.35
C LEU A 17 -2.16 -1.95 -0.94
N ALA A 18 -3.19 -2.36 -0.18
CA ALA A 18 -3.01 -2.94 1.14
C ALA A 18 -2.20 -4.24 1.10
N LYS A 19 -2.45 -5.12 0.12
CA LYS A 19 -1.64 -6.33 -0.11
C LYS A 19 -0.20 -5.98 -0.45
N PHE A 20 0.02 -4.96 -1.28
CA PHE A 20 1.35 -4.47 -1.60
C PHE A 20 2.11 -3.99 -0.37
N PHE A 21 1.47 -3.17 0.47
CA PHE A 21 2.12 -2.65 1.69
C PHE A 21 2.34 -3.72 2.76
N ASN A 22 1.41 -4.66 2.93
CA ASN A 22 1.57 -5.78 3.84
C ASN A 22 2.82 -6.62 3.53
N GLN A 23 3.19 -6.76 2.25
CA GLN A 23 4.40 -7.50 1.88
C GLN A 23 5.67 -6.92 2.50
N PHE A 24 5.77 -5.60 2.75
CA PHE A 24 6.93 -5.01 3.43
C PHE A 24 7.05 -5.38 4.92
N ILE A 25 5.93 -5.80 5.52
CA ILE A 25 5.87 -6.29 6.90
C ILE A 25 6.24 -7.77 6.94
N THR A 26 5.80 -8.53 5.93
CA THR A 26 5.82 -10.01 5.97
C THR A 26 6.97 -10.63 5.19
N TYR A 27 7.59 -9.94 4.23
CA TYR A 27 8.62 -10.56 3.37
C TYR A 27 9.95 -10.84 4.08
N ASP A 28 10.28 -10.08 5.13
CA ASP A 28 11.46 -10.27 5.98
C ASP A 28 11.01 -10.24 7.45
N GLU A 29 10.62 -11.40 7.96
CA GLU A 29 10.10 -11.56 9.32
C GLU A 29 11.08 -11.08 10.41
N ASN A 30 12.38 -11.04 10.11
CA ASN A 30 13.39 -10.55 11.04
C ASN A 30 13.49 -9.02 11.05
N ARG A 31 13.00 -8.35 10.00
CA ARG A 31 13.10 -6.90 9.80
C ARG A 31 11.86 -6.34 9.10
N PRO A 32 10.68 -6.42 9.74
CA PRO A 32 9.46 -5.86 9.18
C PRO A 32 9.58 -4.34 9.02
N ARG A 33 9.10 -3.82 7.88
CA ARG A 33 9.21 -2.40 7.55
C ARG A 33 7.87 -1.68 7.71
N TYR A 34 7.59 -1.29 8.95
CA TYR A 34 6.37 -0.55 9.30
C TYR A 34 6.39 0.93 8.87
N SER A 35 7.55 1.48 8.51
CA SER A 35 7.69 2.90 8.17
C SER A 35 6.82 3.36 6.99
N TYR A 36 6.45 2.47 6.07
CA TYR A 36 5.47 2.79 5.02
C TYR A 36 4.06 2.87 5.58
N ILE A 37 3.68 1.96 6.47
CA ILE A 37 2.36 1.92 7.11
C ILE A 37 2.16 3.15 7.99
N ASP A 38 3.15 3.48 8.82
CA ASP A 38 3.06 4.61 9.75
C ASP A 38 2.82 5.94 9.01
N ARG A 39 3.50 6.12 7.86
CA ARG A 39 3.31 7.30 7.00
C ARG A 39 1.95 7.34 6.32
N LEU A 40 1.35 6.19 6.02
CA LEU A 40 0.01 6.09 5.44
C LEU A 40 -1.11 6.16 6.49
N ALA A 41 -0.84 5.82 7.74
CA ALA A 41 -1.80 5.87 8.83
C ALA A 41 -2.10 7.31 9.25
N ALA A 42 -1.08 8.17 9.24
CA ALA A 42 -1.18 9.58 9.63
C ALA A 42 -0.52 10.55 8.62
N PRO A 43 -0.92 10.57 7.34
CA PRO A 43 -0.41 11.53 6.37
C PRO A 43 -0.97 12.91 6.67
N TYR A 44 -0.11 13.94 6.65
CA TYR A 44 -0.54 15.34 6.83
C TYR A 44 -0.89 16.03 5.50
N ASN A 45 -0.51 15.46 4.37
CA ASN A 45 -0.91 15.91 3.04
C ASN A 45 -0.79 14.77 1.99
N PRO A 46 -1.37 14.92 0.78
CA PRO A 46 -1.27 13.89 -0.26
C PRO A 46 0.14 13.65 -0.78
N LYS A 47 1.04 14.64 -0.70
CA LYS A 47 2.43 14.48 -1.14
C LYS A 47 3.19 13.44 -0.32
N VAL A 48 2.89 13.33 0.98
CA VAL A 48 3.44 12.27 1.84
C VAL A 48 3.05 10.89 1.31
N VAL A 49 1.78 10.71 0.92
CA VAL A 49 1.27 9.45 0.36
C VAL A 49 1.99 9.13 -0.94
N GLU A 50 2.09 10.11 -1.85
CA GLU A 50 2.78 9.95 -3.15
C GLU A 50 4.24 9.52 -2.98
N VAL A 51 5.00 10.22 -2.12
CA VAL A 51 6.41 9.88 -1.86
C VAL A 51 6.54 8.50 -1.21
N THR A 52 5.65 8.16 -0.27
CA THR A 52 5.64 6.85 0.39
C THR A 52 5.39 5.72 -0.61
N VAL A 53 4.42 5.88 -1.51
CA VAL A 53 4.15 4.93 -2.59
C VAL A 53 5.34 4.81 -3.54
N GLN A 54 5.94 5.94 -3.94
CA GLN A 54 7.12 5.95 -4.82
C GLN A 54 8.30 5.20 -4.20
N GLU A 55 8.61 5.45 -2.92
CA GLU A 55 9.69 4.77 -2.21
C GLU A 55 9.45 3.28 -2.06
N ALA A 56 8.21 2.87 -1.72
CA ALA A 56 7.83 1.47 -1.62
C ALA A 56 7.97 0.77 -2.99
N LEU A 57 7.46 1.36 -4.07
CA LEU A 57 7.62 0.82 -5.43
C LEU A 57 9.09 0.67 -5.85
N ARG A 58 9.92 1.67 -5.52
CA ARG A 58 11.37 1.63 -5.78
C ARG A 58 12.02 0.47 -5.02
N GLU A 59 11.68 0.31 -3.74
CA GLU A 59 12.22 -0.77 -2.92
C GLU A 59 11.78 -2.14 -3.41
N ALA A 60 10.49 -2.33 -3.72
CA ALA A 60 9.97 -3.58 -4.29
C ALA A 60 10.69 -3.95 -5.59
N ARG A 61 10.94 -2.97 -6.49
CA ARG A 61 11.73 -3.19 -7.71
C ARG A 61 13.18 -3.58 -7.41
N SER A 62 13.80 -2.97 -6.41
CA SER A 62 15.17 -3.32 -5.99
C SER A 62 15.23 -4.73 -5.41
N ALA A 63 14.26 -5.09 -4.57
CA ALA A 63 14.14 -6.43 -4.00
C ALA A 63 13.93 -7.47 -5.10
N ALA A 64 13.04 -7.22 -6.06
CA ALA A 64 12.79 -8.12 -7.19
C ALA A 64 14.03 -8.33 -8.09
N ARG A 65 14.90 -7.32 -8.22
CA ARG A 65 16.13 -7.42 -9.01
C ARG A 65 17.23 -8.20 -8.30
N LEU A 66 17.30 -8.10 -6.97
CA LEU A 66 18.29 -8.81 -6.14
C LEU A 66 17.85 -10.25 -5.84
N ALA A 67 16.54 -10.48 -5.74
CA ALA A 67 15.95 -11.80 -5.54
C ALA A 67 15.93 -12.58 -6.85
N ALA A 68 17.02 -13.30 -7.13
CA ALA A 68 17.09 -14.16 -8.30
C ALA A 68 15.97 -15.22 -8.36
N ARG A 69 15.34 -15.65 -7.25
CA ARG A 69 14.30 -16.71 -7.27
C ARG A 69 13.17 -16.76 -6.20
N SER A 70 13.09 -15.93 -5.16
CA SER A 70 12.17 -16.28 -4.04
C SER A 70 11.24 -15.20 -3.45
N ALA A 71 11.38 -13.91 -3.76
CA ALA A 71 10.45 -12.89 -3.26
C ALA A 71 9.96 -12.01 -4.41
N LYS A 72 8.87 -12.43 -5.06
CA LYS A 72 8.16 -11.57 -6.01
C LYS A 72 7.19 -10.73 -5.21
N PHE A 73 7.50 -9.44 -5.08
CA PHE A 73 6.48 -8.47 -4.66
C PHE A 73 5.35 -8.49 -5.68
N ASP A 74 4.12 -8.67 -5.21
CA ASP A 74 2.90 -8.40 -5.99
C ASP A 74 2.73 -6.88 -6.06
N VAL A 75 3.21 -6.29 -7.16
CA VAL A 75 3.27 -4.84 -7.38
C VAL A 75 1.97 -4.37 -8.04
N PRO A 76 1.30 -3.35 -7.50
CA PRO A 76 0.07 -2.81 -8.08
C PRO A 76 0.33 -2.20 -9.47
N THR A 77 -0.71 -2.16 -10.30
CA THR A 77 -0.60 -1.59 -11.65
C THR A 77 -0.43 -0.07 -11.60
N ALA A 78 0.03 0.53 -12.70
CA ALA A 78 0.10 1.99 -12.80
C ALA A 78 -1.29 2.65 -12.62
N ASP A 79 -2.35 2.00 -13.08
CA ASP A 79 -3.72 2.49 -12.92
C ASP A 79 -4.21 2.41 -11.47
N ASP A 80 -3.87 1.33 -10.75
CA ASP A 80 -4.15 1.22 -9.31
C ASP A 80 -3.49 2.35 -8.52
N VAL A 81 -2.21 2.61 -8.81
CA VAL A 81 -1.45 3.69 -8.16
C VAL A 81 -2.08 5.04 -8.46
N ARG A 82 -2.40 5.32 -9.73
CA ARG A 82 -3.06 6.56 -10.14
C ARG A 82 -4.38 6.77 -9.40
N LYS A 83 -5.28 5.77 -9.41
CA LYS A 83 -6.58 5.84 -8.73
C LYS A 83 -6.44 6.02 -7.23
N PHE A 84 -5.51 5.31 -6.60
CA PHE A 84 -5.25 5.47 -5.16
C PHE A 84 -4.80 6.89 -4.81
N LEU A 85 -3.91 7.48 -5.60
CA LEU A 85 -3.45 8.86 -5.38
C LEU A 85 -4.57 9.88 -5.64
N GLU A 86 -5.42 9.65 -6.66
CA GLU A 86 -6.62 10.47 -6.91
C GLU A 86 -7.60 10.42 -5.73
N LEU A 87 -7.81 9.23 -5.15
CA LEU A 87 -8.60 9.07 -3.92
C LEU A 87 -7.98 9.86 -2.77
N CYS A 88 -6.68 9.68 -2.50
CA CYS A 88 -6.00 10.36 -1.39
C CYS A 88 -5.93 11.89 -1.55
N ASN A 89 -5.89 12.39 -2.78
CA ASN A 89 -5.99 13.83 -3.07
C ASN A 89 -7.37 14.39 -2.72
N LYS A 90 -8.44 13.59 -2.85
CA LYS A 90 -9.80 13.97 -2.43
C LYS A 90 -9.96 13.88 -0.91
N ASP A 91 -9.43 12.80 -0.32
CA ASP A 91 -9.56 12.54 1.12
C ASP A 91 -8.44 11.62 1.64
N LEU A 92 -7.67 12.09 2.61
CA LEU A 92 -6.57 11.31 3.19
C LEU A 92 -7.02 10.07 3.97
N ARG A 93 -8.31 9.97 4.33
CA ARG A 93 -8.87 8.78 5.00
C ARG A 93 -8.66 7.50 4.19
N TYR A 94 -8.58 7.57 2.85
CA TYR A 94 -8.29 6.40 2.03
C TYR A 94 -6.90 5.81 2.26
N SER A 95 -5.91 6.67 2.58
CA SER A 95 -4.58 6.23 2.99
C SER A 95 -4.64 5.48 4.33
N THR A 96 -5.38 6.02 5.30
CA THR A 96 -5.59 5.36 6.59
C THR A 96 -6.30 4.02 6.42
N ILE A 97 -7.30 3.92 5.53
CA ILE A 97 -7.97 2.65 5.20
C ILE A 97 -6.97 1.63 4.65
N VAL A 98 -6.11 2.02 3.70
CA VAL A 98 -5.07 1.12 3.17
C VAL A 98 -4.12 0.65 4.27
N SER A 99 -3.70 1.55 5.17
CA SER A 99 -2.83 1.18 6.29
C SER A 99 -3.51 0.17 7.23
N ALA A 100 -4.79 0.38 7.55
CA ALA A 100 -5.57 -0.52 8.41
C ALA A 100 -5.78 -1.88 7.76
N LEU A 101 -6.14 -1.91 6.47
CA LEU A 101 -6.28 -3.14 5.70
C LEU A 101 -4.95 -3.90 5.61
N ALA A 102 -3.84 -3.20 5.38
CA ALA A 102 -2.52 -3.82 5.30
C ALA A 102 -2.11 -4.48 6.63
N LEU A 103 -2.44 -3.87 7.77
CA LEU A 103 -2.20 -4.43 9.10
C LEU A 103 -3.16 -5.59 9.44
N ALA A 104 -4.41 -5.50 9.00
CA ALA A 104 -5.42 -6.54 9.26
C ALA A 104 -5.20 -7.81 8.43
N ARG A 105 -4.46 -7.74 7.31
CA ARG A 105 -4.11 -8.93 6.51
C ARG A 105 -3.23 -9.87 7.33
N GLN A 106 -3.78 -11.03 7.67
CA GLN A 106 -3.01 -12.15 8.21
C GLN A 106 -2.20 -12.81 7.09
N SER A 107 -0.97 -13.20 7.38
CA SER A 107 -0.13 -14.01 6.48
C SER A 107 -0.84 -15.35 6.19
N GLY A 108 -1.56 -15.46 5.06
CA GLY A 108 -2.27 -16.69 4.70
C GLY A 108 -3.52 -16.54 3.82
N GLU A 109 -4.09 -15.34 3.69
CA GLU A 109 -5.23 -15.14 2.78
C GLU A 109 -4.75 -14.96 1.33
N ALA A 110 -4.81 -16.08 0.60
CA ALA A 110 -4.57 -16.22 -0.84
C ALA A 110 -5.64 -15.51 -1.69
#